data_AF-A0A397M3G6-F1
#
_entry.id   AF-A0A397M3G6-F1
#
_cell.length_a   1.000
_cell.length_b   1.000
_cell.length_c   1.000
_cell.angle_alpha   90.00
_cell.angle_beta   90.00
_cell.angle_gamma   90.00
#
_symmetry.space_group_name_H-M   'P 1'
#
loop_
_entity.id
_entity.type
_entity.pdbx_description
1 polymer ?
#
loop_
_entity_poly.entity_id
_entity_poly.type
_entity_poly.pdbx_seq_one_letter_code
_entity_poly.pdbx_strand_id
1 'polypeptide(L)'
;MDKSKILTSNAPVAREVKFSDGTTETVHFRQVSAGQMRRWRAAEASGNEDETCFAMQRLVAASLCDADGKLVLSEAESQNLTANGLTDLFPHVMAVAGIGEDAKKSSPSVDASISAAS
;
A
#
# COMPACT_ATOMS: atom_id res chain seq x y z
N MET A 1 11.18 9.96 21.50
CA MET A 1 10.44 10.21 20.24
C MET A 1 10.59 8.99 19.37
N ASP A 2 9.56 8.16 19.30
CA ASP A 2 9.54 6.94 18.48
C ASP A 2 8.39 7.04 17.46
N LYS A 3 8.73 6.84 16.19
CA LYS A 3 7.86 6.91 15.02
C LYS A 3 8.32 5.85 14.00
N SER A 4 8.76 4.68 14.47
CA SER A 4 9.34 3.60 13.64
C SER A 4 10.40 3.98 12.57
N LYS A 5 11.49 4.74 12.77
CA LYS A 5 11.79 5.90 13.64
C LYS A 5 11.91 7.10 12.70
N ILE A 6 10.73 7.63 12.35
CA ILE A 6 10.38 8.66 11.37
C ILE A 6 10.16 8.11 9.94
N LEU A 7 9.20 7.17 9.79
CA LEU A 7 8.58 6.72 8.52
C LEU A 7 9.21 5.51 7.78
N THR A 8 9.99 4.65 8.45
CA THR A 8 10.60 3.45 7.84
C THR A 8 10.05 2.16 8.45
N SER A 9 8.77 2.13 8.82
CA SER A 9 8.14 0.94 9.39
C SER A 9 8.09 -0.20 8.37
N ASN A 10 8.69 -1.34 8.72
CA ASN A 10 8.54 -2.59 7.97
C ASN A 10 7.56 -3.56 8.66
N ALA A 11 6.84 -3.10 9.69
CA ALA A 11 5.89 -3.94 10.40
C ALA A 11 4.77 -4.38 9.43
N PRO A 12 4.48 -5.69 9.34
CA PRO A 12 3.36 -6.19 8.54
C PRO A 12 2.03 -5.64 9.03
N VAL A 13 1.17 -5.30 8.09
CA VAL A 13 -0.21 -4.90 8.29
C VAL A 13 -1.08 -5.98 7.65
N ALA A 14 -1.82 -6.71 8.49
CA ALA A 14 -2.79 -7.68 8.04
C ALA A 14 -4.03 -6.97 7.46
N ARG A 15 -4.51 -7.41 6.29
CA ARG A 15 -5.75 -6.94 5.67
C ARG A 15 -6.55 -8.12 5.13
N GLU A 16 -7.86 -8.04 5.25
CA GLU A 16 -8.76 -8.93 4.52
C GLU A 16 -8.83 -8.47 3.06
N VAL A 17 -8.48 -9.37 2.14
CA VAL A 17 -8.52 -9.15 0.69
C VAL A 17 -9.59 -10.06 0.13
N LYS A 18 -10.56 -9.47 -0.56
CA LYS A 18 -11.53 -10.22 -1.35
C LYS A 18 -10.97 -10.40 -2.75
N PHE A 19 -10.76 -11.65 -3.14
CA PHE A 19 -10.24 -11.98 -4.46
C PHE A 19 -11.36 -12.06 -5.50
N SER A 20 -10.96 -11.90 -6.76
CA SER A 20 -11.85 -11.98 -7.93
C SER A 20 -12.53 -13.34 -8.10
N ASP A 21 -12.01 -14.40 -7.49
CA ASP A 21 -12.64 -15.72 -7.44
C ASP A 21 -13.76 -15.85 -6.38
N GLY A 22 -13.99 -14.78 -5.61
CA GLY A 22 -15.00 -14.70 -4.56
C GLY A 22 -14.51 -15.13 -3.18
N THR A 23 -13.27 -15.62 -3.07
CA THR A 23 -12.67 -15.95 -1.77
C THR A 23 -12.25 -14.70 -1.01
N THR A 24 -12.04 -14.84 0.29
CA THR A 24 -11.49 -13.78 1.14
C THR A 24 -10.39 -14.38 1.99
N GLU A 25 -9.21 -13.78 1.94
CA GLU A 25 -8.07 -14.23 2.75
C GLU A 25 -7.44 -13.08 3.51
N THR A 26 -6.79 -13.40 4.62
CA THR A 26 -5.96 -12.45 5.35
C THR A 26 -4.58 -12.42 4.73
N VAL A 27 -4.20 -11.26 4.19
CA VAL A 27 -2.93 -11.03 3.50
C VAL A 27 -2.15 -9.96 4.24
N HIS A 28 -0.82 -10.07 4.26
CA HIS A 28 0.04 -9.13 4.98
C HIS A 28 0.79 -8.22 4.01
N PHE A 29 0.84 -6.94 4.36
CA PHE A 29 1.48 -5.90 3.57
C PHE A 29 2.38 -5.07 4.46
N ARG A 30 3.55 -4.69 3.96
CA ARG A 30 4.39 -3.65 4.59
C ARG A 30 4.34 -2.36 3.79
N GLN A 31 4.68 -1.26 4.45
CA GLN A 31 4.74 0.04 3.81
C GLN A 31 5.84 0.08 2.74
N VAL A 32 5.50 0.60 1.56
CA VAL A 32 6.47 0.84 0.49
C VAL A 32 7.25 2.13 0.72
N SER A 33 8.48 2.19 0.20
CA SER A 33 9.31 3.38 0.34
C SER A 33 8.80 4.56 -0.49
N ALA A 34 9.09 5.79 -0.07
CA ALA A 34 8.76 6.99 -0.83
C ALA A 34 9.38 6.99 -2.24
N GLY A 35 10.57 6.39 -2.42
CA GLY A 35 11.20 6.25 -3.73
C GLY A 35 10.41 5.34 -4.68
N GLN A 36 9.85 4.24 -4.17
CA GLN A 36 8.98 3.36 -4.94
C GLN A 36 7.66 4.07 -5.30
N MET A 37 7.05 4.80 -4.36
CA MET A 37 5.84 5.59 -4.63
C MET A 37 6.06 6.66 -5.70
N ARG A 38 7.18 7.40 -5.62
CA ARG A 38 7.53 8.41 -6.63
C ARG A 38 7.76 7.79 -8.01
N ARG A 39 8.39 6.62 -8.08
CA ARG A 39 8.58 5.89 -9.34
C ARG A 39 7.26 5.49 -9.96
N TRP A 40 6.33 4.97 -9.17
CA TRP A 40 4.99 4.66 -9.67
C TRP A 40 4.24 5.90 -10.14
N ARG A 41 4.26 7.01 -9.38
CA ARG A 41 3.64 8.27 -9.81
C ARG A 41 4.23 8.83 -11.10
N ALA A 42 5.53 8.66 -11.31
CA ALA A 42 6.18 9.07 -12.55
C ALA A 42 5.74 8.20 -13.74
N ALA A 43 5.61 6.88 -13.54
CA ALA A 43 5.09 5.97 -14.56
C ALA A 43 3.62 6.27 -14.88
N GLU A 44 2.78 6.49 -13.86
CA GLU A 44 1.38 6.89 -14.03
C GLU A 44 1.26 8.20 -14.83
N ALA A 45 2.14 9.17 -14.55
CA ALA A 45 2.16 10.45 -15.25
C ALA A 45 2.77 10.38 -16.67
N SER A 46 3.46 9.30 -17.04
CA SER A 46 4.06 9.18 -18.38
C SER A 46 3.02 8.88 -19.45
N GLY A 47 1.86 8.34 -19.05
CA GLY A 47 0.81 7.89 -19.97
C GLY A 47 1.17 6.61 -20.73
N ASN A 48 2.30 5.97 -20.40
CA ASN A 48 2.66 4.67 -20.93
C ASN A 48 2.03 3.57 -20.08
N GLU A 49 1.10 2.82 -20.67
CA GLU A 49 0.35 1.78 -19.98
C GLU A 49 1.24 0.63 -19.48
N ASP A 50 2.24 0.23 -20.27
CA ASP A 50 3.18 -0.82 -19.88
C ASP A 50 4.02 -0.39 -18.69
N GLU A 51 4.57 0.83 -18.72
CA GLU A 51 5.35 1.37 -17.61
C GLU A 51 4.51 1.49 -16.34
N THR A 52 3.25 1.91 -16.47
CA THR A 52 2.31 2.01 -15.36
C THR A 52 2.03 0.64 -14.75
N CYS A 53 1.71 -0.36 -15.59
CA CYS A 53 1.45 -1.73 -15.17
C CYS A 53 2.66 -2.34 -14.45
N PHE A 54 3.86 -2.23 -15.04
CA PHE A 54 5.09 -2.71 -14.41
C PHE A 54 5.38 -2.01 -13.08
N ALA A 55 5.10 -0.71 -12.98
CA ALA A 55 5.29 0.02 -11.73
C ALA A 55 4.29 -0.42 -10.63
N MET A 56 3.06 -0.76 -11.00
CA MET A 56 2.07 -1.31 -10.07
C MET A 56 2.50 -2.70 -9.56
N GLN A 57 2.93 -3.60 -10.45
CA GLN A 57 3.42 -4.93 -10.09
C GLN A 57 4.62 -4.87 -9.11
N ARG A 58 5.57 -3.96 -9.40
CA ARG A 58 6.71 -3.68 -8.50
C ARG A 58 6.29 -3.23 -7.11
N LEU A 59 5.25 -2.41 -7.01
CA LEU A 59 4.72 -1.96 -5.73
C LEU A 59 4.07 -3.11 -4.95
N VAL A 60 3.34 -4.00 -5.63
CA VAL A 60 2.80 -5.21 -5.00
C VAL A 60 3.93 -6.06 -4.43
N ALA A 61 4.96 -6.39 -5.21
CA ALA A 61 6.09 -7.19 -4.70
C ALA A 61 6.89 -6.49 -3.59
N ALA A 62 6.98 -5.16 -3.61
CA ALA A 62 7.64 -4.41 -2.55
C ALA A 62 6.89 -4.41 -1.21
N SER A 63 5.56 -4.65 -1.26
CA SER A 63 4.66 -4.54 -0.12
C SER A 63 4.21 -5.89 0.40
N LEU A 64 3.87 -6.83 -0.48
CA LEU A 64 3.31 -8.12 -0.13
C LEU A 64 4.34 -8.96 0.65
N CYS A 65 3.96 -9.35 1.86
CA CYS A 65 4.84 -10.06 2.78
C CYS A 65 4.10 -11.15 3.55
N ASP A 66 4.84 -12.00 4.24
CA ASP A 66 4.28 -12.91 5.23
C ASP A 66 4.05 -12.20 6.59
N ALA A 67 3.55 -12.95 7.58
CA ALA A 67 3.26 -12.42 8.92
C ALA A 67 4.52 -11.92 9.66
N ASP A 68 5.71 -12.36 9.24
CA ASP A 68 7.00 -11.94 9.80
C ASP A 68 7.62 -10.76 9.02
N GLY A 69 6.98 -10.33 7.92
CA GLY A 69 7.39 -9.20 7.10
C GLY A 69 8.43 -9.51 6.03
N LYS A 70 8.68 -10.79 5.75
CA LYS A 70 9.49 -11.20 4.61
C LYS A 70 8.66 -11.12 3.34
N LEU A 71 9.25 -10.55 2.29
CA LEU A 71 8.60 -10.47 0.99
C LEU A 71 8.29 -11.86 0.44
N VAL A 72 7.06 -12.03 -0.06
CA VAL A 72 6.61 -13.30 -0.67
C VAL A 72 6.78 -13.31 -2.19
N LEU A 73 7.04 -12.15 -2.80
CA LEU A 73 7.28 -11.99 -4.23
C LEU A 73 8.54 -11.15 -4.45
N SER A 74 9.40 -11.59 -5.36
CA SER A 74 10.44 -10.76 -5.94
C SER A 74 9.88 -9.84 -7.04
N GLU A 75 10.66 -8.83 -7.42
CA GLU A 75 10.31 -7.96 -8.55
C GLU A 75 10.18 -8.75 -9.87
N ALA A 76 11.04 -9.76 -10.10
CA ALA A 76 10.96 -10.58 -11.30
C ALA A 76 9.67 -11.44 -11.32
N GLU A 77 9.32 -12.05 -10.18
CA GLU A 77 8.09 -12.83 -10.06
C GLU A 77 6.83 -11.98 -10.22
N SER A 78 6.89 -10.71 -9.81
CA SER A 78 5.76 -9.76 -9.91
C SER A 78 5.25 -9.54 -11.33
N GLN A 79 6.10 -9.75 -12.35
CA GLN A 79 5.72 -9.64 -13.76
C GLN A 79 4.70 -10.72 -14.18
N ASN A 80 4.63 -11.82 -13.42
CA ASN A 80 3.66 -12.89 -13.64
C ASN A 80 2.33 -12.65 -12.92
N LEU A 81 2.16 -11.53 -12.21
CA LEU A 81 0.88 -11.18 -11.60
C LEU A 81 -0.18 -11.08 -12.70
N THR A 82 -1.25 -11.84 -12.55
CA THR A 82 -2.42 -11.77 -13.43
C THR A 82 -3.10 -10.42 -13.28
N ALA A 83 -3.91 -10.03 -14.27
CA ALA A 83 -4.72 -8.81 -14.20
C ALA A 83 -5.60 -8.78 -12.93
N ASN A 84 -6.19 -9.93 -12.57
CA ASN A 84 -6.99 -10.08 -11.35
C ASN A 84 -6.11 -9.92 -10.10
N GLY A 85 -4.97 -10.60 -10.03
CA GLY A 85 -4.05 -10.46 -8.90
C GLY A 85 -3.58 -9.03 -8.68
N LEU A 86 -3.30 -8.30 -9.76
CA LEU A 86 -2.93 -6.89 -9.67
C LEU A 86 -4.11 -6.01 -9.22
N THR A 87 -5.31 -6.24 -9.77
CA THR A 87 -6.53 -5.50 -9.42
C THR A 87 -6.93 -5.73 -7.97
N ASP A 88 -6.81 -6.96 -7.48
CA ASP A 88 -7.20 -7.35 -6.14
C ASP A 88 -6.20 -6.83 -5.10
N LEU A 89 -4.89 -6.88 -5.38
CA LEU A 89 -3.86 -6.56 -4.38
C LEU A 89 -3.47 -5.08 -4.34
N PHE A 90 -3.40 -4.42 -5.49
CA PHE A 90 -2.87 -3.05 -5.59
C PHE A 90 -3.60 -2.01 -4.72
N PRO A 91 -4.95 -2.03 -4.60
CA PRO A 91 -5.67 -1.10 -3.72
C PRO A 91 -5.24 -1.21 -2.25
N HIS A 92 -4.94 -2.42 -1.77
CA HIS A 92 -4.49 -2.64 -0.40
C HIS A 92 -3.07 -2.09 -0.17
N VAL A 93 -2.19 -2.19 -1.18
CA VAL A 93 -0.86 -1.56 -1.15
C VAL A 93 -1.00 -0.04 -1.03
N MET A 94 -1.90 0.58 -1.79
CA MET A 94 -2.17 2.01 -1.71
C MET A 94 -2.70 2.43 -0.35
N ALA A 95 -3.64 1.67 0.21
CA ALA A 95 -4.20 1.95 1.52
C ALA A 95 -3.14 1.87 2.64
N VAL A 96 -2.24 0.87 2.58
CA VAL A 96 -1.10 0.75 3.51
C VAL A 96 -0.07 1.86 3.32
N ALA A 97 0.06 2.40 2.10
CA ALA A 97 0.85 3.59 1.83
C ALA A 97 0.19 4.91 2.29
N GLY A 98 -1.03 4.85 2.85
CA GLY A 98 -1.79 6.01 3.30
C GLY A 98 -2.50 6.76 2.18
N ILE A 99 -2.82 6.10 1.07
CA ILE A 99 -3.53 6.66 -0.09
C ILE A 99 -4.85 5.90 -0.28
N GLY A 100 -5.97 6.62 -0.26
CA GLY A 100 -7.32 6.04 -0.38
C GLY A 100 -8.25 6.42 0.78
N GLU A 101 -9.49 5.92 0.80
CA GLU A 101 -10.52 6.30 1.78
C GLU A 101 -10.14 5.98 3.23
N ASP A 102 -9.38 4.91 3.47
CA ASP A 102 -8.88 4.54 4.80
C ASP A 102 -7.92 5.57 5.39
N ALA A 103 -7.20 6.34 4.55
CA ALA A 103 -6.27 7.38 5.01
C ALA A 103 -6.99 8.53 5.74
N LYS A 104 -8.27 8.75 5.44
CA LYS A 104 -9.11 9.77 6.08
C LYS A 104 -9.50 9.42 7.52
N LYS A 105 -9.58 8.13 7.87
CA LYS A 105 -9.92 7.69 9.25
C LYS A 105 -8.75 7.83 10.23
N SER A 106 -7.52 7.84 9.76
CA SER A 106 -6.31 7.89 10.59
C SER A 106 -5.81 9.32 10.88
N SER A 107 -6.49 10.34 10.37
CA SER A 107 -6.18 11.74 10.69
C SER A 107 -6.87 12.13 12.01
N PRO A 108 -6.15 12.49 13.09
CA PRO A 108 -6.80 13.11 14.23
C PRO A 108 -7.34 14.46 13.76
N SER A 109 -8.67 14.55 13.69
CA SER A 109 -9.36 15.84 13.61
C SER A 109 -8.93 16.64 14.83
N VAL A 110 -8.17 17.72 14.62
CA VAL A 110 -7.90 18.70 15.67
C VAL A 110 -9.21 19.40 15.97
N ASP A 111 -9.95 18.86 16.93
CA ASP A 111 -11.15 19.47 17.47
C ASP A 111 -10.72 20.73 18.25
N ALA A 112 -10.78 21.88 17.59
CA ALA A 112 -10.64 23.18 18.23
C ALA A 112 -11.99 23.59 18.83
N SER A 113 -12.42 22.85 19.85
CA SER A 113 -13.42 23.32 20.80
C SER A 113 -12.75 24.30 21.76
N ILE A 114 -12.63 25.57 21.35
CA ILE A 114 -12.49 26.67 22.32
C ILE A 114 -13.89 27.23 22.52
N SER A 115 -14.55 26.73 23.55
CA SER A 115 -15.68 27.41 24.18
C SER A 115 -15.30 27.75 25.62
N ALA A 116 -15.72 28.94 26.03
CA ALA A 116 -15.69 29.53 27.36
C ALA A 116 -14.37 30.16 27.85
N ALA A 117 -14.34 31.49 27.83
CA ALA A 117 -14.22 32.23 29.08
C ALA A 117 -15.19 33.42 29.06
N SER A 118 -15.97 33.51 30.13
CA SER A 118 -16.97 34.51 30.48
C SER A 118 -16.45 35.94 30.55
#